data_AF-A0A0M8TPQ1-F1
#
_entry.id   AF-A0A0M8TPQ1-F1
#
_cell.length_a   1.000
_cell.length_b   1.000
_cell.length_c   1.000
_cell.angle_alpha   90.00
_cell.angle_beta   90.00
_cell.angle_gamma   90.00
#
_symmetry.space_group_name_H-M   'P 1'
#
loop_
_entity.id
_entity.type
_entity.pdbx_description
1 polymer ?
#
loop_
_entity_poly.entity_id
_entity_poly.type
_entity_poly.pdbx_seq_one_letter_code
_entity_poly.pdbx_strand_id
1 'polypeptide(L)'
;MVIAETDCPVGCAHGFPVRRDGSWWLGFDSAPPRGDGQLARPGGVFAFTGILVRPPPRDRALARRLQQRLLTDHRASLGVTSVDQADVTTLAALHSWGWLDAGDIWRPASPTLFRVLVLPHGERAVERPAGLARHVRTRWSG
;
A
#
# COMPACT_ATOMS: atom_id res chain seq x y z
N MET A 1 0.83 -13.91 -5.06
CA MET A 1 -0.13 -13.43 -6.09
C MET A 1 -1.40 -14.23 -5.94
N VAL A 2 -2.56 -13.58 -6.07
CA VAL A 2 -3.88 -14.22 -6.07
C VAL A 2 -4.58 -13.86 -7.37
N ILE A 3 -5.25 -14.83 -7.99
CA ILE A 3 -6.07 -14.66 -9.19
C ILE A 3 -7.50 -15.07 -8.83
N ALA A 4 -8.46 -14.30 -9.33
CA ALA A 4 -9.87 -14.67 -9.33
C ALA A 4 -10.30 -15.04 -10.75
N GLU A 5 -10.94 -16.19 -10.85
CA GLU A 5 -11.36 -16.79 -12.11
C GLU A 5 -12.83 -17.21 -11.99
N THR A 6 -13.54 -17.10 -13.11
CA THR A 6 -14.79 -17.84 -13.35
C THR A 6 -14.50 -18.86 -14.43
N ASP A 7 -14.97 -18.64 -15.66
CA ASP A 7 -14.56 -19.37 -16.87
C ASP A 7 -13.29 -18.75 -17.51
N CYS A 8 -12.93 -17.54 -17.08
CA CYS A 8 -11.69 -16.83 -17.46
C CYS A 8 -11.22 -15.91 -16.31
N PRO A 9 -9.98 -15.38 -16.36
CA PRO A 9 -9.51 -14.43 -15.37
C PRO A 9 -10.39 -13.16 -15.32
N VAL A 10 -10.87 -12.85 -14.11
CA VAL A 10 -11.72 -11.67 -13.82
C VAL A 10 -11.02 -10.66 -12.92
N GLY A 11 -9.91 -11.05 -12.28
CA GLY A 11 -9.03 -10.12 -11.59
C GLY A 11 -7.82 -10.80 -10.95
N CYS A 12 -6.84 -10.00 -10.54
CA CYS A 12 -5.68 -10.47 -9.79
C CYS A 12 -5.14 -9.39 -8.85
N ALA A 13 -4.42 -9.82 -7.81
CA ALA A 13 -3.63 -8.95 -6.95
C ALA A 13 -2.25 -9.58 -6.73
N HIS A 14 -1.21 -8.76 -6.82
CA HIS A 14 0.17 -9.23 -6.69
C HIS A 14 1.07 -8.17 -6.05
N GLY A 15 2.23 -8.63 -5.58
CA GLY A 15 3.11 -7.87 -4.74
C GLY A 15 4.11 -8.77 -4.01
N PHE A 16 4.74 -8.24 -2.96
CA PHE A 16 5.77 -8.96 -2.21
C PHE A 16 5.79 -8.57 -0.72
N PRO A 17 6.21 -9.49 0.18
CA PRO A 17 6.47 -9.14 1.57
C PRO A 17 7.58 -8.08 1.68
N VAL A 18 7.34 -7.03 2.45
CA VAL A 18 8.31 -5.97 2.69
C VAL A 18 9.17 -6.34 3.90
N ARG A 19 10.47 -6.50 3.66
CA ARG A 19 11.44 -6.61 4.75
C ARG A 19 11.65 -5.25 5.41
N ARG A 20 11.95 -5.24 6.71
CA ARG A 20 12.20 -4.01 7.48
C ARG A 20 13.40 -3.20 6.95
N ASP A 21 14.36 -3.88 6.34
CA ASP A 21 15.56 -3.32 5.69
C ASP A 21 15.44 -3.28 4.16
N GLY A 22 14.25 -3.51 3.61
CA GLY A 22 14.02 -3.62 2.17
C GLY A 22 14.02 -2.27 1.43
N SER A 23 14.32 -2.31 0.14
CA SER A 23 14.32 -1.15 -0.75
C SER A 23 12.97 -0.45 -0.89
N TRP A 24 11.86 -1.08 -0.48
CA TRP A 24 10.54 -0.47 -0.48
C TRP A 24 10.48 0.80 0.39
N TRP A 25 11.30 0.88 1.44
CA TRP A 25 11.39 2.04 2.33
C TRP A 25 12.24 3.19 1.76
N LEU A 26 12.85 3.03 0.58
CA LEU A 26 13.59 4.12 -0.06
C LEU A 26 12.61 5.24 -0.48
N GLY A 27 12.95 6.48 -0.10
CA GLY A 27 12.12 7.66 -0.31
C GLY A 27 11.34 8.12 0.93
N PHE A 28 11.39 7.36 2.03
CA PHE A 28 10.88 7.79 3.33
C PHE A 28 11.99 8.51 4.10
N ASP A 29 11.78 9.77 4.49
CA ASP A 29 12.76 10.59 5.24
C ASP A 29 12.97 10.10 6.68
N SER A 30 12.01 9.34 7.21
CA SER A 30 12.13 8.65 8.49
C SER A 30 12.68 7.25 8.24
N ALA A 31 13.70 6.83 9.01
CA ALA A 31 14.14 5.43 9.01
C ALA A 31 12.93 4.49 9.05
N PRO A 32 12.95 3.34 8.33
CA PRO A 32 11.84 2.37 8.35
C PRO A 32 11.47 2.13 9.80
N PRO A 33 10.20 2.26 10.21
CA PRO A 33 9.85 2.70 11.56
C PRO A 33 10.72 1.99 12.62
N ARG A 34 11.72 2.72 13.10
CA ARG A 34 12.59 2.28 14.20
C ARG A 34 11.96 2.84 15.46
N GLY A 35 10.93 2.15 15.93
CA GLY A 35 10.26 2.51 17.17
C GLY A 35 9.06 1.61 17.45
N ASP A 36 9.13 0.95 18.60
CA ASP A 36 8.00 0.81 19.51
C ASP A 36 6.86 -0.11 19.05
N GLY A 37 7.10 -1.41 19.08
CA GLY A 37 6.05 -2.43 19.25
C GLY A 37 5.12 -2.70 18.06
N GLN A 38 4.77 -1.72 17.23
CA GLN A 38 3.68 -1.84 16.25
C GLN A 38 4.09 -2.58 14.96
N LEU A 39 5.37 -2.56 14.62
CA LEU A 39 6.02 -3.43 13.62
C LEU A 39 6.74 -4.65 14.24
N ALA A 40 6.72 -4.75 15.57
CA ALA A 40 7.19 -5.93 16.30
C ALA A 40 6.06 -6.94 16.57
N ARG A 41 4.83 -6.63 16.15
CA ARG A 41 3.69 -7.54 16.25
C ARG A 41 3.78 -8.65 15.19
N PRO A 42 3.23 -9.84 15.47
CA PRO A 42 3.13 -10.90 14.48
C PRO A 42 2.17 -10.47 13.36
N GLY A 43 2.73 -9.97 12.27
CA GLY A 43 2.00 -9.56 11.08
C GLY A 43 2.91 -8.76 10.15
N GLY A 44 3.29 -9.36 9.01
CA GLY A 44 4.21 -8.72 8.07
C GLY A 44 3.58 -7.52 7.35
N VAL A 45 4.43 -6.68 6.73
CA VAL A 45 3.99 -5.69 5.74
C VAL A 45 4.05 -6.32 4.36
N PHE A 46 3.04 -6.09 3.52
CA PHE A 46 3.00 -6.59 2.15
C PHE A 46 2.78 -5.45 1.16
N ALA A 47 3.72 -5.26 0.24
CA ALA A 47 3.61 -4.25 -0.81
C ALA A 47 2.79 -4.79 -1.96
N PHE A 48 1.71 -4.10 -2.32
CA PHE A 48 0.96 -4.34 -3.55
C PHE A 48 1.62 -3.57 -4.69
N THR A 49 1.92 -4.27 -5.79
CA THR A 49 2.43 -3.65 -7.02
C THR A 49 1.34 -3.53 -8.09
N GLY A 50 0.24 -4.28 -7.94
CA GLY A 50 -0.91 -4.15 -8.82
C GLY A 50 -2.14 -4.90 -8.31
N ILE A 51 -3.30 -4.30 -8.55
CA ILE A 51 -4.63 -4.90 -8.37
C ILE A 51 -5.38 -4.63 -9.67
N LEU A 52 -5.69 -5.70 -10.40
CA LEU A 52 -6.40 -5.63 -11.67
C LEU A 52 -7.74 -6.30 -11.48
N VAL A 53 -8.82 -5.58 -11.73
CA VAL A 53 -10.19 -6.13 -11.70
C VAL A 53 -10.90 -5.72 -12.97
N ARG A 54 -11.67 -6.64 -13.55
CA ARG A 54 -12.52 -6.31 -14.70
C ARG A 54 -13.50 -5.20 -14.30
N PRO A 55 -13.78 -4.23 -15.19
CA PRO A 55 -14.75 -3.16 -14.93
C PRO A 55 -16.16 -3.67 -14.55
N PRO A 56 -17.01 -2.80 -13.97
CA PRO A 56 -18.25 -3.12 -13.23
C PRO A 56 -19.17 -4.18 -13.89
N PRO A 57 -19.98 -4.92 -13.09
CA PRO A 57 -20.63 -4.45 -11.84
C PRO A 57 -20.05 -4.95 -10.50
N ARG A 58 -18.95 -5.72 -10.46
CA ARG A 58 -18.44 -6.37 -9.22
C ARG A 58 -16.99 -6.04 -8.83
N ASP A 59 -16.41 -5.00 -9.43
CA ASP A 59 -15.01 -4.58 -9.27
C ASP A 59 -14.62 -4.34 -7.79
N ARG A 60 -15.43 -3.61 -7.02
CA ARG A 60 -15.11 -3.27 -5.62
C ARG A 60 -15.08 -4.46 -4.67
N ALA A 61 -16.10 -5.31 -4.72
CA ALA A 61 -16.18 -6.50 -3.85
C ALA A 61 -15.10 -7.52 -4.22
N LEU A 62 -14.80 -7.65 -5.52
CA LEU A 62 -13.73 -8.51 -6.01
C LEU A 62 -12.36 -8.01 -5.57
N ALA A 63 -12.07 -6.71 -5.77
CA ALA A 63 -10.82 -6.10 -5.33
C ALA A 63 -10.59 -6.29 -3.82
N ARG A 64 -11.64 -6.07 -3.01
CA ARG A 64 -11.62 -6.31 -1.57
C ARG A 64 -11.32 -7.75 -1.18
N ARG A 65 -11.89 -8.73 -1.89
CA ARG A 65 -11.60 -10.15 -1.64
C ARG A 65 -10.18 -10.52 -2.05
N LEU A 66 -9.71 -10.01 -3.18
CA LEU A 66 -8.35 -10.24 -3.66
C LEU A 66 -7.30 -9.68 -2.69
N GLN A 67 -7.46 -8.42 -2.25
CA GLN A 67 -6.53 -7.80 -1.29
C GLN A 67 -6.55 -8.49 0.07
N GLN A 68 -7.72 -8.90 0.58
CA GLN A 68 -7.83 -9.65 1.84
C GLN A 68 -7.17 -11.01 1.74
N ARG A 69 -7.45 -11.77 0.68
CA ARG A 69 -6.87 -13.09 0.47
C ARG A 69 -5.35 -13.02 0.33
N LEU A 70 -4.83 -12.05 -0.43
CA LEU A 70 -3.39 -11.87 -0.57
C LEU A 70 -2.72 -11.56 0.79
N LEU A 71 -3.33 -10.72 1.62
CA LEU A 71 -2.81 -10.42 2.95
C LEU A 71 -2.88 -11.62 3.91
N THR A 72 -3.99 -12.36 3.91
CA THR A 72 -4.13 -13.60 4.70
C THR A 72 -3.11 -14.66 4.28
N ASP A 73 -2.97 -14.93 2.98
CA ASP A 73 -2.04 -15.93 2.44
C ASP A 73 -0.58 -15.62 2.83
N HIS A 74 -0.24 -14.33 2.96
CA HIS A 74 1.08 -13.87 3.39
C HIS A 74 1.19 -13.54 4.88
N ARG A 75 0.16 -13.80 5.68
CA ARG A 75 0.09 -13.46 7.12
C ARG A 75 0.50 -12.01 7.39
N ALA A 76 0.10 -11.12 6.48
CA ALA A 76 0.42 -9.71 6.54
C ALA A 76 -0.72 -8.94 7.22
N SER A 77 -0.38 -8.12 8.21
CA SER A 77 -1.37 -7.29 8.91
C SER A 77 -1.54 -5.92 8.25
N LEU A 78 -0.69 -5.57 7.29
CA LEU A 78 -0.71 -4.29 6.60
C LEU A 78 -0.35 -4.45 5.13
N GLY A 79 -1.26 -4.03 4.26
CA GLY A 79 -0.99 -3.78 2.85
C GLY A 79 -0.45 -2.37 2.66
N VAL A 80 0.52 -2.21 1.76
CA VAL A 80 1.08 -0.90 1.39
C VAL A 80 1.19 -0.78 -0.12
N THR A 81 0.98 0.42 -0.66
CA THR A 81 1.22 0.72 -2.06
C THR A 81 1.67 2.18 -2.19
N SER A 82 2.30 2.51 -3.32
CA SER A 82 2.61 3.89 -3.68
C SER A 82 2.17 4.13 -5.11
N VAL A 83 1.41 5.20 -5.33
CA VAL A 83 0.83 5.55 -6.64
C VAL A 83 1.27 6.96 -7.00
N ASP A 84 1.58 7.20 -8.27
CA ASP A 84 1.87 8.57 -8.74
C ASP A 84 0.68 9.47 -8.40
N GLN A 85 0.94 10.63 -7.77
CA GLN A 85 -0.12 11.56 -7.38
C GLN A 85 -0.98 12.05 -8.57
N ALA A 86 -0.43 12.00 -9.78
CA ALA A 86 -1.13 12.39 -11.00
C ALA A 86 -2.10 11.31 -11.50
N ASP A 87 -1.98 10.05 -11.05
CA ASP A 87 -2.89 8.96 -11.40
C ASP A 87 -4.13 8.96 -10.49
N VAL A 88 -4.96 9.98 -10.70
CA VAL A 88 -6.20 10.20 -9.94
C VAL A 88 -7.20 9.05 -10.09
N THR A 89 -7.15 8.31 -11.19
CA THR A 89 -8.05 7.16 -11.45
C THR A 89 -7.69 5.99 -10.55
N THR A 90 -6.40 5.64 -10.48
CA THR A 90 -5.92 4.59 -9.57
C THR A 90 -6.14 4.96 -8.11
N LEU A 91 -5.88 6.22 -7.74
CA LEU A 91 -6.16 6.70 -6.38
C LEU A 91 -7.65 6.58 -6.03
N ALA A 92 -8.55 7.05 -6.88
CA ALA A 92 -9.99 6.94 -6.66
C ALA A 92 -10.45 5.47 -6.51
N ALA A 93 -9.91 4.57 -7.35
CA ALA A 93 -10.20 3.15 -7.26
C ALA A 93 -9.74 2.56 -5.90
N LEU A 94 -8.50 2.80 -5.50
CA LEU A 94 -7.95 2.32 -4.22
C LEU A 94 -8.74 2.86 -3.03
N HIS A 95 -9.09 4.14 -3.02
CA HIS A 95 -9.91 4.74 -1.96
C HIS A 95 -11.27 4.07 -1.89
N SER A 96 -11.91 3.81 -3.03
CA SER A 96 -13.18 3.09 -3.08
C SER A 96 -13.06 1.66 -2.50
N TRP A 97 -11.91 1.00 -2.68
CA TRP A 97 -11.64 -0.35 -2.19
C TRP A 97 -11.26 -0.36 -0.69
N GLY A 98 -11.00 0.80 -0.09
CA GLY A 98 -10.78 0.98 1.36
C GLY A 98 -9.34 1.25 1.75
N TRP A 99 -8.49 1.66 0.79
CA TRP A 99 -7.15 2.15 1.09
C TRP A 99 -7.19 3.53 1.73
N LEU A 100 -6.24 3.81 2.60
CA LEU A 100 -6.13 5.07 3.36
C LEU A 100 -4.81 5.77 3.02
N ASP A 101 -4.85 7.09 2.87
CA ASP A 101 -3.63 7.90 2.72
C ASP A 101 -2.75 7.82 3.97
N ALA A 102 -1.46 7.58 3.76
CA ALA A 102 -0.45 7.52 4.82
C ALA A 102 0.69 8.53 4.65
N GLY A 103 0.80 9.17 3.49
CA GLY A 103 1.86 10.14 3.23
C GLY A 103 2.15 10.34 1.75
N ASP A 104 3.17 11.14 1.47
CA ASP A 104 3.76 11.34 0.15
C ASP A 104 5.25 10.98 0.23
N ILE A 105 5.81 10.45 -0.85
CA ILE A 105 7.25 10.13 -0.95
C ILE A 105 7.79 10.46 -2.34
N TRP A 106 9.06 10.82 -2.38
CA TRP A 106 9.83 10.86 -3.62
C TRP A 106 10.49 9.50 -3.84
N ARG A 107 10.23 8.86 -4.97
CA ARG A 107 10.92 7.62 -5.32
C ARG A 107 12.26 7.97 -5.98
N PRO A 108 13.40 7.38 -5.56
CA PRO A 108 14.72 7.72 -6.12
C PRO A 108 14.82 7.60 -7.65
N ALA A 109 13.99 6.77 -8.27
CA ALA A 109 13.95 6.54 -9.71
C ALA A 109 12.83 7.30 -10.43
N SER A 110 12.09 8.21 -9.75
CA SER A 110 11.02 8.98 -10.37
C SER A 110 11.11 10.47 -10.02
N PRO A 111 10.90 11.37 -11.00
CA PRO A 111 10.78 12.80 -10.75
C PRO A 111 9.37 13.19 -10.26
N THR A 112 8.52 12.24 -9.88
CA THR A 112 7.16 12.49 -9.41
C THR A 112 6.98 12.13 -7.94
N LEU A 113 6.07 12.84 -7.28
CA LEU A 113 5.64 12.55 -5.91
C LEU A 113 4.64 11.40 -5.94
N PHE A 114 4.84 10.41 -5.08
CA PHE A 114 3.94 9.28 -4.94
C PHE A 114 3.15 9.40 -3.66
N ARG A 115 1.82 9.25 -3.77
CA ARG A 115 0.93 9.04 -2.64
C ARG A 115 1.16 7.64 -2.08
N VAL A 116 1.49 7.54 -0.79
CA VAL A 116 1.55 6.26 -0.07
C VAL A 116 0.18 5.96 0.50
N LEU A 117 -0.33 4.77 0.22
CA LEU A 117 -1.59 4.27 0.78
C LEU A 117 -1.37 2.99 1.56
N VAL A 118 -2.19 2.82 2.60
CA VAL A 118 -2.18 1.64 3.48
C VAL A 118 -3.52 0.95 3.50
N LEU A 119 -3.49 -0.37 3.64
CA LEU A 119 -4.65 -1.22 3.82
C LEU A 119 -4.50 -2.05 5.12
N PRO A 120 -5.12 -1.60 6.22
CA PRO A 120 -5.36 -2.37 7.43
C PRO A 120 -5.88 -3.80 7.20
N HIS A 121 -5.25 -4.82 7.80
CA HIS A 121 -5.76 -6.20 7.84
C HIS A 121 -5.57 -6.84 9.22
N GLY A 122 -6.66 -7.16 9.91
CA GLY A 122 -6.66 -7.70 11.28
C GLY A 122 -7.10 -6.70 12.35
N GLU A 123 -7.32 -7.21 13.57
CA GLU A 123 -7.91 -6.43 14.68
C GLU A 123 -6.98 -5.30 15.14
N ARG A 124 -7.46 -4.06 14.94
CA ARG A 124 -6.85 -2.75 15.27
C ARG A 124 -5.69 -2.26 14.39
N ALA A 125 -5.95 -2.10 13.10
CA ALA A 125 -5.24 -1.13 12.28
C ALA A 125 -5.99 0.23 12.19
N VAL A 126 -6.63 0.65 13.30
CA VAL A 126 -7.40 1.91 13.45
C VAL A 126 -6.57 3.04 14.06
N GLU A 127 -5.28 2.85 14.32
CA GLU A 127 -4.40 4.00 14.42
C GLU A 127 -3.95 4.34 13.00
N ARG A 128 -4.46 5.47 12.48
CA ARG A 128 -3.83 6.13 11.33
C ARG A 128 -2.33 6.08 11.57
N PRO A 129 -1.49 5.61 10.62
CA PRO A 129 -0.05 5.69 10.77
C PRO A 129 0.35 7.18 10.73
N ALA A 130 0.22 7.85 11.86
CA ALA A 130 0.56 9.24 12.07
C ALA A 130 2.08 9.33 12.19
N GLY A 131 2.76 9.21 11.05
CA GLY A 131 4.22 9.30 11.04
C GLY A 131 4.92 8.87 9.76
N LEU A 132 4.22 8.30 8.76
CA LEU A 132 4.90 7.77 7.57
C LEU A 132 5.40 8.85 6.59
N ALA A 133 4.93 10.09 6.66
CA ALA A 133 5.56 11.19 5.93
C ALA A 133 5.37 12.51 6.68
N ARG A 134 6.40 12.96 7.41
CA ARG A 134 6.54 14.39 7.72
C ARG A 134 7.56 14.97 6.76
N HIS A 135 7.09 15.74 5.78
CA HIS A 135 7.97 16.57 4.98
C HIS A 135 8.44 17.77 5.82
N VAL A 136 9.73 17.83 6.13
CA VAL A 136 10.39 19.10 6.42
C VAL A 136 10.86 19.67 5.09
N ARG A 137 10.19 20.74 4.66
CA ARG A 137 10.57 21.54 3.50
C ARG A 137 11.85 22.30 3.83
N THR A 138 13.03 21.72 3.59
CA THR A 138 14.25 22.55 3.55
C THR A 138 14.28 23.28 2.21
N ARG A 139 13.75 24.50 2.26
CA ARG A 139 13.96 25.55 1.27
C ARG A 139 15.47 25.77 1.15
N TRP A 140 16.06 25.34 0.05
CA TRP A 140 17.42 25.73 -0.30
C TRP A 140 17.41 27.21 -0.69
N SER A 141 18.13 28.00 0.10
CA SER A 141 18.60 29.35 -0.25
C SER A 141 20.12 29.24 -0.28
N GLY A 142 20.74 29.56 -1.41
CA GLY A 142 22.18 29.52 -1.63
C GLY A 142 22.48 29.53 -3.11
#